data_AF-A0A1Y3YSG4-F1
#
_entry.id   AF-A0A1Y3YSG4-F1
#
_cell.length_a   1.000
_cell.length_b   1.000
_cell.length_c   1.000
_cell.angle_alpha   90.00
_cell.angle_beta   90.00
_cell.angle_gamma   90.00
#
_symmetry.space_group_name_H-M   'P 1'
#
loop_
_entity.id
_entity.type
_entity.pdbx_description
1 polymer ?
#
loop_
_entity_poly.entity_id
_entity_poly.type
_entity_poly.pdbx_seq_one_letter_code
_entity_poly.pdbx_strand_id
1 'polypeptide(L)'
;MKGALLILGRGIGQVMFQNNALSGLLMLVGVLLNSWQMALLAIAGNVVSTLAAYFSGYSREDIRNGLYGFNGTLVGIAIGVFMPITVASLLLLVAGSCLSTWIARLFGLQRLVSGFTAPFIISVWILLVTCNWMMPSLLLPSGDAVTAQAVSFLQAFCLNIGQVMFQGNTVLAGVFFLLGILVNSRINGLYTILGALLPIPFALLLGVDYAALNAGLMGYNGVLCAIALGDKTWKGGVWAVMAVLLSVLLQIGGMEWGITTLTAPFVVAVWIVAGLQQLDRKAKTETTNG
;
A
#
# COMPACT_ATOMS: atom_id res chain seq x y z
N MET A 1 24.68 -12.21 -7.71
CA MET A 1 23.32 -12.79 -7.51
C MET A 1 22.74 -12.54 -6.12
N LYS A 2 23.42 -12.91 -5.01
CA LYS A 2 22.88 -12.72 -3.63
C LYS A 2 22.44 -11.27 -3.32
N GLY A 3 23.21 -10.27 -3.76
CA GLY A 3 22.88 -8.85 -3.52
C GLY A 3 21.57 -8.40 -4.18
N ALA A 4 21.28 -8.86 -5.41
CA ALA A 4 20.07 -8.49 -6.13
C ALA A 4 18.81 -9.07 -5.45
N LEU A 5 18.86 -10.33 -4.99
CA LEU A 5 17.75 -10.95 -4.27
C LEU A 5 17.41 -10.21 -2.96
N LEU A 6 18.42 -9.74 -2.23
CA LEU A 6 18.20 -8.95 -1.01
C LEU A 6 17.56 -7.59 -1.33
N ILE A 7 17.95 -6.95 -2.43
CA ILE A 7 17.36 -5.68 -2.88
C ILE A 7 15.89 -5.87 -3.24
N LEU A 8 15.58 -6.88 -4.04
CA LEU A 8 14.19 -7.17 -4.45
C LEU A 8 13.32 -7.54 -3.25
N GLY A 9 13.82 -8.42 -2.37
CA GLY A 9 13.13 -8.78 -1.13
C GLY A 9 12.85 -7.57 -0.24
N ARG A 10 13.84 -6.68 -0.04
CA ARG A 10 13.60 -5.41 0.68
C ARG A 10 12.59 -4.54 -0.04
N GLY A 11 12.66 -4.43 -1.38
CA GLY A 11 11.70 -3.68 -2.17
C GLY A 11 10.26 -4.15 -1.95
N ILE A 12 10.01 -5.46 -1.89
CA ILE A 12 8.67 -5.99 -1.58
C ILE A 12 8.30 -5.68 -0.12
N GLY A 13 9.23 -5.89 0.82
CA GLY A 13 9.00 -5.60 2.24
C GLY A 13 8.67 -4.13 2.52
N GLN A 14 9.28 -3.21 1.78
CA GLN A 14 9.10 -1.76 1.92
C GLN A 14 7.68 -1.29 1.57
N VAL A 15 6.89 -2.07 0.83
CA VAL A 15 5.45 -1.77 0.61
C VAL A 15 4.72 -1.58 1.94
N MET A 16 5.10 -2.37 2.96
CA MET A 16 4.55 -2.27 4.31
C MET A 16 5.59 -1.76 5.30
N PHE A 17 6.56 -0.95 4.86
CA PHE A 17 7.62 -0.34 5.69
C PHE A 17 8.63 -1.32 6.33
N GLN A 18 8.81 -2.51 5.75
CA GLN A 18 9.76 -3.50 6.26
C GLN A 18 11.03 -3.53 5.41
N ASN A 19 12.09 -2.85 5.88
CA ASN A 19 13.44 -2.93 5.28
C ASN A 19 14.13 -4.28 5.60
N ASN A 20 13.49 -5.39 5.25
CA ASN A 20 13.93 -6.74 5.56
C ASN A 20 13.57 -7.69 4.41
N ALA A 21 14.58 -8.36 3.86
CA ALA A 21 14.40 -9.24 2.70
C ALA A 21 13.57 -10.50 3.03
N LEU A 22 13.66 -11.02 4.26
CA LEU A 22 12.84 -12.15 4.69
C LEU A 22 11.38 -11.74 4.84
N SER A 23 11.11 -10.53 5.36
CA SER A 23 9.75 -9.98 5.40
C SER A 23 9.14 -9.89 4.00
N GLY A 24 9.87 -9.32 3.04
CA GLY A 24 9.38 -9.25 1.66
C GLY A 24 9.26 -10.61 0.98
N LEU A 25 10.10 -11.59 1.32
CA LEU A 25 9.94 -12.97 0.84
C LEU A 25 8.65 -13.61 1.38
N LEU A 26 8.35 -13.45 2.67
CA LEU A 26 7.10 -13.95 3.25
C LEU A 26 5.88 -13.26 2.62
N MET A 27 5.96 -11.95 2.38
CA MET A 27 4.90 -11.23 1.63
C MET A 27 4.76 -11.76 0.21
N LEU A 28 5.86 -12.01 -0.50
CA LEU A 28 5.82 -12.60 -1.84
C LEU A 28 5.21 -14.01 -1.83
N VAL A 29 5.46 -14.82 -0.80
CA VAL A 29 4.77 -16.12 -0.61
C VAL A 29 3.26 -15.90 -0.45
N GLY A 30 2.84 -14.92 0.34
CA GLY A 30 1.43 -14.54 0.47
C GLY A 30 0.78 -14.17 -0.87
N VAL A 31 1.48 -13.36 -1.69
CA VAL A 31 1.03 -13.03 -3.06
C VAL A 31 0.98 -14.27 -3.95
N LEU A 32 1.99 -15.15 -3.89
CA LEU A 32 2.07 -16.38 -4.67
C LEU A 32 0.91 -17.34 -4.36
N LEU A 33 0.54 -17.47 -3.08
CA LEU A 33 -0.59 -18.29 -2.63
C LEU A 33 -1.95 -17.77 -3.12
N ASN A 34 -2.04 -16.46 -3.41
CA ASN A 34 -3.21 -15.87 -4.04
C ASN A 34 -3.19 -16.05 -5.56
N SER A 35 -2.05 -15.74 -6.20
CA SER A 35 -1.83 -15.91 -7.63
C SER A 35 -0.34 -15.89 -7.97
N TRP A 36 0.11 -16.93 -8.66
CA TRP A 36 1.48 -17.00 -9.18
C TRP A 36 1.76 -15.92 -10.23
N GLN A 37 0.76 -15.54 -11.03
CA GLN A 37 0.90 -14.45 -12.00
C GLN A 37 1.14 -13.11 -11.30
N MET A 38 0.39 -12.81 -10.23
CA MET A 38 0.57 -11.59 -9.44
C MET A 38 1.97 -11.53 -8.81
N ALA A 39 2.47 -12.66 -8.32
CA ALA A 39 3.83 -12.73 -7.76
C ALA A 39 4.90 -12.42 -8.83
N LEU A 40 4.75 -12.93 -10.05
CA LEU A 40 5.65 -12.62 -11.16
C LEU A 40 5.59 -11.14 -11.57
N LEU A 41 4.40 -10.57 -11.66
CA LEU A 41 4.21 -9.16 -12.00
C LEU A 41 4.76 -8.23 -10.91
N ALA A 42 4.59 -8.60 -9.63
CA ALA A 42 5.17 -7.91 -8.48
C ALA A 42 6.71 -7.85 -8.58
N ILE A 43 7.34 -8.99 -8.89
CA ILE A 43 8.80 -9.07 -9.10
C ILE A 43 9.20 -8.22 -10.32
N ALA A 44 8.49 -8.35 -11.44
CA ALA A 44 8.80 -7.63 -12.67
C ALA A 44 8.76 -6.10 -12.45
N GLY A 45 7.69 -5.59 -11.83
CA GLY A 45 7.56 -4.18 -11.53
C GLY A 45 8.65 -3.67 -10.59
N ASN A 46 9.00 -4.46 -9.56
CA ASN A 46 10.10 -4.15 -8.63
C ASN A 46 11.46 -4.08 -9.34
N VAL A 47 11.74 -5.05 -10.22
CA VAL A 47 12.98 -5.08 -11.02
C VAL A 47 13.05 -3.84 -11.91
N VAL A 48 11.97 -3.55 -12.65
CA VAL A 48 11.93 -2.41 -13.58
C VAL A 48 12.12 -1.09 -12.82
N SER A 49 11.39 -0.86 -11.73
CA SER A 49 11.48 0.40 -10.98
C SER A 49 12.87 0.57 -10.32
N THR A 50 13.47 -0.53 -9.85
CA THR A 50 14.83 -0.55 -9.30
C THR A 50 15.88 -0.24 -10.37
N LEU A 51 15.74 -0.82 -11.57
CA LEU A 51 16.62 -0.52 -12.71
C LEU A 51 16.45 0.93 -13.17
N ALA A 52 15.21 1.43 -13.28
CA ALA A 52 14.94 2.82 -13.61
C ALA A 52 15.63 3.77 -12.63
N ALA A 53 15.60 3.48 -11.32
CA ALA A 53 16.31 4.27 -10.31
C ALA A 53 17.83 4.17 -10.47
N TYR A 54 18.34 2.97 -10.75
CA TYR A 54 19.75 2.72 -10.98
C TYR A 54 20.30 3.53 -12.16
N PHE A 55 19.61 3.51 -13.30
CA PHE A 55 20.00 4.24 -14.52
C PHE A 55 19.75 5.74 -14.42
N SER A 56 18.77 6.17 -13.62
CA SER A 56 18.50 7.59 -13.36
C SER A 56 19.44 8.22 -12.32
N GLY A 57 20.43 7.48 -11.82
CA GLY A 57 21.48 7.98 -10.93
C GLY A 57 21.04 8.17 -9.48
N TYR A 58 20.06 7.41 -8.99
CA TYR A 58 19.57 7.56 -7.62
C TYR A 58 20.55 6.95 -6.62
N SER A 59 20.41 7.33 -5.34
CA SER A 59 21.27 6.85 -4.26
C SER A 59 21.38 5.32 -4.26
N ARG A 60 22.61 4.82 -4.36
CA ARG A 60 22.90 3.38 -4.32
C ARG A 60 22.52 2.77 -2.97
N GLU A 61 22.59 3.55 -1.90
CA GLU A 61 22.19 3.11 -0.56
C GLU A 61 20.67 2.92 -0.48
N ASP A 62 19.90 3.89 -0.96
CA ASP A 62 18.43 3.81 -0.99
C ASP A 62 17.96 2.64 -1.86
N ILE A 63 18.62 2.41 -3.00
CA ILE A 63 18.40 1.23 -3.84
C ILE A 63 18.69 -0.05 -3.04
N ARG A 64 19.81 -0.11 -2.32
CA ARG A 64 20.17 -1.28 -1.48
C ARG A 64 19.18 -1.54 -0.35
N ASN A 65 18.50 -0.50 0.12
CA ASN A 65 17.43 -0.52 1.11
C ASN A 65 16.02 -0.76 0.49
N GLY A 66 15.93 -0.96 -0.82
CA GLY A 66 14.67 -1.29 -1.50
C GLY A 66 13.70 -0.13 -1.70
N LEU A 67 14.11 1.13 -1.43
CA LEU A 67 13.22 2.29 -1.45
C LEU A 67 12.67 2.66 -2.84
N TYR A 68 13.24 2.09 -3.91
CA TYR A 68 12.76 2.31 -5.28
C TYR A 68 12.15 1.05 -5.93
N GLY A 69 11.98 -0.04 -5.16
CA GLY A 69 11.35 -1.28 -5.64
C GLY A 69 9.86 -1.40 -5.30
N PHE A 70 9.43 -0.81 -4.18
CA PHE A 70 8.09 -1.06 -3.64
C PHE A 70 6.95 -0.44 -4.47
N ASN A 71 7.12 0.79 -4.97
CA ASN A 71 6.13 1.42 -5.84
C ASN A 71 5.96 0.62 -7.14
N GLY A 72 7.06 0.17 -7.75
CA GLY A 72 7.01 -0.72 -8.92
C GLY A 72 6.36 -2.07 -8.62
N THR A 73 6.58 -2.64 -7.44
CA THR A 73 5.89 -3.87 -6.98
C THR A 73 4.37 -3.70 -7.04
N LEU A 74 3.86 -2.59 -6.48
CA LEU A 74 2.43 -2.29 -6.48
C LEU A 74 1.89 -1.98 -7.89
N VAL A 75 2.66 -1.29 -8.75
CA VAL A 75 2.28 -1.08 -10.16
C VAL A 75 2.14 -2.41 -10.88
N GLY A 76 3.09 -3.33 -10.71
CA GLY A 76 3.04 -4.65 -11.34
C GLY A 76 1.81 -5.44 -10.94
N ILE A 77 1.50 -5.48 -9.64
CA ILE A 77 0.28 -6.13 -9.15
C ILE A 77 -0.98 -5.44 -9.70
N ALA A 78 -1.03 -4.10 -9.69
CA ALA A 78 -2.17 -3.36 -10.19
C ALA A 78 -2.46 -3.66 -11.67
N ILE A 79 -1.44 -3.82 -12.50
CA ILE A 79 -1.62 -4.26 -13.90
C ILE A 79 -2.31 -5.63 -13.95
N GLY A 80 -1.88 -6.59 -13.15
CA GLY A 80 -2.51 -7.91 -13.11
C GLY A 80 -3.95 -7.89 -12.59
N VAL A 81 -4.29 -6.91 -11.73
CA VAL A 81 -5.63 -6.73 -11.16
C VAL A 81 -6.58 -6.08 -12.17
N PHE A 82 -6.12 -5.05 -12.88
CA PHE A 82 -6.99 -4.22 -13.73
C PHE A 82 -6.94 -4.59 -15.20
N MET A 83 -5.99 -5.42 -15.65
CA MET A 83 -5.78 -5.71 -17.07
C MET A 83 -5.49 -7.20 -17.30
N PRO A 84 -5.90 -7.78 -18.45
CA PRO A 84 -5.46 -9.11 -18.82
C PRO A 84 -3.96 -9.09 -19.13
N ILE A 85 -3.28 -10.22 -18.92
CA ILE A 85 -1.83 -10.34 -19.20
C ILE A 85 -1.65 -10.46 -20.71
N THR A 86 -1.23 -9.36 -21.34
CA THR A 86 -0.98 -9.22 -22.77
C THR A 86 0.33 -8.46 -22.97
N VAL A 87 0.85 -8.45 -24.19
CA VAL A 87 2.06 -7.65 -24.50
C VAL A 87 1.83 -6.18 -24.18
N ALA A 88 0.63 -5.64 -24.48
CA ALA A 88 0.29 -4.25 -24.19
C ALA A 88 0.32 -3.95 -22.69
N SER A 89 -0.32 -4.77 -21.86
CA SER A 89 -0.32 -4.55 -20.40
C SER A 89 1.07 -4.75 -19.77
N LEU A 90 1.91 -5.64 -20.30
CA LEU A 90 3.30 -5.77 -19.86
C LEU A 90 4.16 -4.55 -20.24
N LEU A 91 3.93 -3.93 -21.41
CA LEU A 91 4.57 -2.66 -21.76
C LEU A 91 4.12 -1.53 -20.82
N LEU A 92 2.84 -1.48 -20.46
CA LEU A 92 2.32 -0.53 -19.48
C LEU A 92 2.87 -0.76 -18.07
N LEU A 93 3.11 -2.02 -17.68
CA LEU A 93 3.80 -2.35 -16.44
C LEU A 93 5.19 -1.74 -16.42
N VAL A 94 5.95 -1.88 -17.51
CA VAL A 94 7.30 -1.29 -17.62
C VAL A 94 7.21 0.23 -17.53
N ALA A 95 6.35 0.85 -18.33
CA ALA A 95 6.17 2.30 -18.37
C ALA A 95 5.73 2.87 -17.01
N GLY A 96 4.71 2.27 -16.38
CA GLY A 96 4.22 2.66 -15.06
C GLY A 96 5.24 2.47 -13.96
N SER A 97 6.01 1.37 -13.99
CA SER A 97 7.04 1.13 -12.99
C SER A 97 8.14 2.20 -13.07
N CYS A 98 8.59 2.55 -14.28
CA CYS A 98 9.52 3.67 -14.52
C CYS A 98 8.93 5.01 -14.07
N LEU A 99 7.67 5.28 -14.44
CA LEU A 99 6.96 6.51 -14.08
C LEU A 99 6.86 6.66 -12.55
N SER A 100 6.51 5.59 -11.83
CA SER A 100 6.46 5.60 -10.37
C SER A 100 7.82 5.94 -9.74
N THR A 101 8.93 5.45 -10.30
CA THR A 101 10.28 5.82 -9.86
C THR A 101 10.57 7.29 -10.07
N TRP A 102 10.23 7.85 -11.24
CA TRP A 102 10.47 9.26 -11.53
C TRP A 102 9.62 10.19 -10.69
N ILE A 103 8.35 9.84 -10.43
CA ILE A 103 7.50 10.57 -9.49
C ILE A 103 8.11 10.52 -8.08
N ALA A 104 8.65 9.38 -7.65
CA ALA A 104 9.32 9.28 -6.35
C ALA A 104 10.50 10.25 -6.20
N ARG A 105 11.25 10.52 -7.29
CA ARG A 105 12.29 11.56 -7.28
C ARG A 105 11.74 12.95 -7.06
N LEU A 106 10.59 13.29 -7.65
CA LEU A 106 9.96 14.60 -7.42
C LEU A 106 9.61 14.80 -5.94
N PHE A 107 9.11 13.75 -5.27
CA PHE A 107 8.90 13.76 -3.81
C PHE A 107 10.22 13.93 -3.03
N GLY A 108 11.29 13.28 -3.47
CA GLY A 108 12.62 13.45 -2.87
C GLY A 108 13.21 14.85 -3.04
N LEU A 109 12.87 15.55 -4.14
CA LEU A 109 13.35 16.91 -4.42
C LEU A 109 12.61 17.98 -3.63
N GLN A 110 11.29 17.85 -3.46
CA GLN A 110 10.49 18.85 -2.74
C GLN A 110 10.67 18.84 -1.21
N ARG A 111 11.02 17.68 -0.62
CA ARG A 111 11.40 17.51 0.81
C ARG A 111 10.36 17.94 1.86
N LEU A 112 9.14 18.33 1.49
CA LEU A 112 8.08 18.74 2.44
C LEU A 112 7.38 17.53 3.05
N VAL A 113 7.08 16.51 2.23
CA VAL A 113 6.38 15.29 2.65
C VAL A 113 7.03 14.04 2.07
N SER A 114 6.98 12.94 2.81
CA SER A 114 7.40 11.63 2.32
C SER A 114 6.45 11.15 1.22
N GLY A 115 7.01 10.60 0.14
CA GLY A 115 6.22 10.13 -1.00
C GLY A 115 5.34 8.92 -0.69
N PHE A 116 5.72 8.07 0.28
CA PHE A 116 5.01 6.83 0.59
C PHE A 116 4.66 6.05 -0.71
N THR A 117 3.40 5.63 -0.86
CA THR A 117 2.87 4.99 -2.07
C THR A 117 2.27 5.98 -3.08
N ALA A 118 2.37 7.29 -2.86
CA ALA A 118 1.89 8.31 -3.80
C ALA A 118 2.46 8.15 -5.22
N PRO A 119 3.75 7.80 -5.41
CA PRO A 119 4.28 7.56 -6.75
C PRO A 119 3.60 6.41 -7.47
N PHE A 120 3.27 5.32 -6.77
CA PHE A 120 2.46 4.23 -7.30
C PHE A 120 1.03 4.70 -7.64
N ILE A 121 0.36 5.41 -6.73
CA ILE A 121 -1.03 5.87 -6.92
C ILE A 121 -1.14 6.73 -8.17
N ILE A 122 -0.31 7.78 -8.27
CA ILE A 122 -0.32 8.72 -9.40
C ILE A 122 -0.01 7.97 -10.70
N SER A 123 0.97 7.07 -10.68
CA SER A 123 1.31 6.27 -11.86
C SER A 123 0.14 5.40 -12.32
N VAL A 124 -0.53 4.69 -11.41
CA VAL A 124 -1.66 3.82 -11.77
C VAL A 124 -2.88 4.61 -12.17
N TRP A 125 -3.18 5.73 -11.54
CA TRP A 125 -4.27 6.62 -11.99
C TRP A 125 -4.04 7.13 -13.41
N ILE A 126 -2.82 7.56 -13.76
CA ILE A 126 -2.49 7.95 -15.13
C ILE A 126 -2.71 6.78 -16.09
N LEU A 127 -2.27 5.57 -15.73
CA LEU A 127 -2.47 4.38 -16.56
C LEU A 127 -3.95 4.04 -16.75
N LEU A 128 -4.74 4.05 -15.68
CA LEU A 128 -6.17 3.73 -15.74
C LEU A 128 -6.95 4.76 -16.55
N VAL A 129 -6.69 6.06 -16.35
CA VAL A 129 -7.31 7.13 -17.15
C VAL A 129 -6.93 7.00 -18.63
N THR A 130 -5.65 6.77 -18.91
CA THR A 130 -5.15 6.59 -20.28
C THR A 130 -5.80 5.38 -20.96
N CYS A 131 -5.90 4.24 -20.26
CA CYS A 131 -6.51 3.04 -20.82
C CYS A 131 -8.02 3.22 -21.00
N ASN A 132 -8.71 3.86 -20.05
CA ASN A 132 -10.13 4.15 -20.17
C ASN A 132 -10.44 4.98 -21.42
N TRP A 133 -9.57 5.96 -21.74
CA TRP A 133 -9.78 6.82 -22.91
C TRP A 133 -9.30 6.21 -24.23
N MET A 134 -8.15 5.52 -24.25
CA MET A 134 -7.48 5.10 -25.49
C MET A 134 -7.62 3.61 -25.81
N MET A 135 -7.70 2.76 -24.78
CA MET A 135 -7.72 1.29 -24.92
C MET A 135 -8.69 0.65 -23.93
N PRO A 136 -10.00 0.97 -23.96
CA PRO A 136 -10.95 0.50 -22.95
C PRO A 136 -11.02 -1.03 -22.85
N SER A 137 -10.81 -1.73 -23.97
CA SER A 137 -10.78 -3.19 -24.05
C SER A 137 -9.65 -3.85 -23.26
N LEU A 138 -8.64 -3.08 -22.84
CA LEU A 138 -7.55 -3.55 -21.99
C LEU A 138 -7.92 -3.53 -20.50
N LEU A 139 -9.01 -2.86 -20.11
CA LEU A 139 -9.47 -2.85 -18.72
C LEU A 139 -10.39 -4.03 -18.47
N LEU A 140 -10.11 -4.77 -17.39
CA LEU A 140 -11.00 -5.82 -16.90
C LEU A 140 -12.26 -5.17 -16.33
N PRO A 141 -13.45 -5.74 -16.61
CA PRO A 141 -14.69 -5.26 -16.02
C PRO A 141 -14.65 -5.44 -14.50
N SER A 142 -15.37 -4.57 -13.79
CA SER A 142 -15.68 -4.77 -12.38
C SER A 142 -16.28 -6.16 -12.19
N GLY A 143 -15.79 -6.93 -11.23
CA GLY A 143 -16.41 -8.21 -10.87
C GLY A 143 -17.86 -8.02 -10.41
N ASP A 144 -18.65 -9.09 -10.49
CA ASP A 144 -20.04 -9.07 -10.04
C ASP A 144 -20.15 -8.69 -8.57
N ALA A 145 -21.19 -7.94 -8.23
CA ALA A 145 -21.48 -7.57 -6.84
C ALA A 145 -21.81 -8.84 -6.04
N VAL A 146 -20.89 -9.24 -5.16
CA VAL A 146 -21.13 -10.32 -4.21
C VAL A 146 -21.95 -9.77 -3.05
N THR A 147 -23.11 -10.35 -2.77
CA THR A 147 -23.89 -10.02 -1.57
C THR A 147 -23.39 -10.85 -0.38
N ALA A 148 -23.06 -10.22 0.73
CA ALA A 148 -22.74 -10.90 1.97
C ALA A 148 -23.83 -10.67 3.02
N GLN A 149 -24.24 -11.74 3.71
CA GLN A 149 -25.30 -11.65 4.74
C GLN A 149 -24.77 -11.27 6.12
N ALA A 150 -23.49 -11.49 6.38
CA ALA A 150 -22.84 -11.18 7.65
C ALA A 150 -21.35 -10.89 7.46
N VAL A 151 -20.74 -10.29 8.48
CA VAL A 151 -19.28 -10.10 8.53
C VAL A 151 -18.60 -11.41 8.92
N SER A 152 -17.66 -11.84 8.08
CA SER A 152 -16.71 -12.91 8.38
C SER A 152 -15.46 -12.28 9.01
N PHE A 153 -15.42 -12.21 10.33
CA PHE A 153 -14.37 -11.45 11.05
C PHE A 153 -12.95 -11.90 10.70
N LEU A 154 -12.69 -13.20 10.63
CA LEU A 154 -11.36 -13.72 10.27
C LEU A 154 -10.99 -13.34 8.83
N GLN A 155 -11.94 -13.45 7.90
CA GLN A 155 -11.73 -13.08 6.51
C GLN A 155 -11.49 -11.58 6.37
N ALA A 156 -12.35 -10.74 6.94
CA ALA A 156 -12.22 -9.29 6.92
C ALA A 156 -10.88 -8.85 7.52
N PHE A 157 -10.49 -9.41 8.67
CA PHE A 157 -9.18 -9.15 9.28
C PHE A 157 -8.02 -9.51 8.35
N CYS A 158 -7.99 -10.75 7.83
CA CYS A 158 -6.90 -11.19 6.97
C CYS A 158 -6.85 -10.42 5.64
N LEU A 159 -8.00 -10.15 5.03
CA LEU A 159 -8.07 -9.44 3.76
C LEU A 159 -7.83 -7.94 3.91
N ASN A 160 -8.15 -7.33 5.06
CA ASN A 160 -7.69 -5.97 5.37
C ASN A 160 -6.15 -5.86 5.30
N ILE A 161 -5.42 -6.90 5.71
CA ILE A 161 -3.96 -6.94 5.58
C ILE A 161 -3.54 -7.27 4.15
N GLY A 162 -4.13 -8.29 3.53
CA GLY A 162 -3.78 -8.74 2.18
C GLY A 162 -4.04 -7.68 1.09
N GLN A 163 -5.10 -6.89 1.22
CA GLN A 163 -5.48 -5.86 0.26
C GLN A 163 -4.48 -4.70 0.17
N VAL A 164 -3.54 -4.58 1.10
CA VAL A 164 -2.40 -3.63 0.98
C VAL A 164 -1.60 -3.88 -0.31
N MET A 165 -1.54 -5.14 -0.76
CA MET A 165 -0.98 -5.51 -2.05
C MET A 165 -2.04 -6.12 -2.98
N PHE A 166 -3.33 -5.77 -2.88
CA PHE A 166 -4.42 -6.31 -3.71
C PHE A 166 -4.70 -7.82 -3.56
N GLN A 167 -4.33 -8.44 -2.43
CA GLN A 167 -4.54 -9.87 -2.24
C GLN A 167 -5.89 -10.14 -1.57
N GLY A 168 -6.97 -9.98 -2.35
CA GLY A 168 -8.36 -10.08 -1.90
C GLY A 168 -9.00 -11.48 -1.94
N ASN A 169 -8.33 -12.50 -2.49
CA ASN A 169 -8.96 -13.81 -2.73
C ASN A 169 -8.50 -14.92 -1.75
N THR A 170 -7.54 -14.64 -0.86
CA THR A 170 -7.06 -15.64 0.11
C THR A 170 -6.68 -15.01 1.45
N VAL A 171 -7.19 -15.58 2.53
CA VAL A 171 -6.83 -15.19 3.90
C VAL A 171 -5.35 -15.45 4.20
N LEU A 172 -4.73 -16.41 3.50
CA LEU A 172 -3.32 -16.77 3.69
C LEU A 172 -2.39 -15.61 3.35
N ALA A 173 -2.74 -14.76 2.38
CA ALA A 173 -1.93 -13.60 2.04
C ALA A 173 -1.78 -12.67 3.25
N GLY A 174 -2.89 -12.34 3.93
CA GLY A 174 -2.88 -11.56 5.16
C GLY A 174 -2.06 -12.19 6.29
N VAL A 175 -2.16 -13.52 6.47
CA VAL A 175 -1.36 -14.25 7.46
C VAL A 175 0.13 -14.13 7.17
N PHE A 176 0.56 -14.40 5.95
CA PHE A 176 1.97 -14.32 5.55
C PHE A 176 2.51 -12.88 5.60
N PHE A 177 1.69 -11.88 5.29
CA PHE A 177 2.06 -10.48 5.40
C PHE A 177 2.28 -10.09 6.86
N LEU A 178 1.37 -10.48 7.75
CA LEU A 178 1.51 -10.25 9.19
C LEU A 178 2.76 -10.94 9.76
N LEU A 179 3.01 -12.20 9.39
CA LEU A 179 4.23 -12.92 9.77
C LEU A 179 5.49 -12.20 9.25
N GLY A 180 5.47 -11.74 7.99
CA GLY A 180 6.55 -10.95 7.40
C GLY A 180 6.84 -9.68 8.19
N ILE A 181 5.81 -8.96 8.63
CA ILE A 181 5.96 -7.77 9.47
C ILE A 181 6.51 -8.13 10.85
N LEU A 182 5.97 -9.17 11.51
CA LEU A 182 6.40 -9.61 12.83
C LEU A 182 7.86 -10.08 12.87
N VAL A 183 8.36 -10.65 11.79
CA VAL A 183 9.78 -11.02 11.63
C VAL A 183 10.70 -9.80 11.74
N ASN A 184 10.26 -8.64 11.25
CA ASN A 184 11.07 -7.42 11.27
C ASN A 184 10.79 -6.52 12.49
N SER A 185 9.52 -6.40 12.90
CA SER A 185 9.13 -5.53 14.01
C SER A 185 7.82 -5.99 14.66
N ARG A 186 7.89 -6.33 15.96
CA ARG A 186 6.70 -6.65 16.77
C ARG A 186 5.77 -5.46 16.92
N ILE A 187 6.31 -4.24 17.02
CA ILE A 187 5.51 -3.01 17.14
C ILE A 187 4.72 -2.78 15.85
N ASN A 188 5.35 -2.93 14.68
CA ASN A 188 4.64 -2.83 13.39
C ASN A 188 3.57 -3.93 13.28
N GLY A 189 3.83 -5.13 13.81
CA GLY A 189 2.84 -6.20 13.88
C GLY A 189 1.62 -5.83 14.73
N LEU A 190 1.81 -5.21 15.90
CA LEU A 190 0.70 -4.72 16.73
C LEU A 190 -0.11 -3.63 16.00
N TYR A 191 0.56 -2.69 15.34
CA TYR A 191 -0.13 -1.66 14.55
C TYR A 191 -0.81 -2.21 13.30
N THR A 192 -0.28 -3.27 12.71
CA THR A 192 -0.96 -4.00 11.62
C THR A 192 -2.28 -4.60 12.13
N ILE A 193 -2.26 -5.21 13.31
CA ILE A 193 -3.47 -5.78 13.93
C ILE A 193 -4.48 -4.66 14.24
N LEU A 194 -4.02 -3.54 14.83
CA LEU A 194 -4.87 -2.39 15.11
C LEU A 194 -5.49 -1.82 13.83
N GLY A 195 -4.68 -1.57 12.80
CA GLY A 195 -5.12 -1.03 11.53
C GLY A 195 -6.03 -1.97 10.73
N ALA A 196 -5.95 -3.29 10.97
CA ALA A 196 -6.84 -4.27 10.35
C ALA A 196 -8.15 -4.50 11.13
N LEU A 197 -8.13 -4.37 12.46
CA LEU A 197 -9.32 -4.61 13.29
C LEU A 197 -10.17 -3.35 13.50
N LEU A 198 -9.56 -2.19 13.76
CA LEU A 198 -10.27 -0.96 14.09
C LEU A 198 -11.24 -0.48 12.98
N PRO A 199 -10.89 -0.60 11.67
CA PRO A 199 -11.81 -0.23 10.60
C PRO A 199 -13.10 -1.04 10.54
N ILE A 200 -13.11 -2.29 11.03
CA ILE A 200 -14.29 -3.17 10.96
C ILE A 200 -15.49 -2.58 11.73
N PRO A 201 -15.41 -2.36 13.07
CA PRO A 201 -16.52 -1.77 13.81
C PRO A 201 -16.81 -0.33 13.37
N PHE A 202 -15.78 0.44 12.98
CA PHE A 202 -16.00 1.82 12.54
C PHE A 202 -16.79 1.90 11.23
N ALA A 203 -16.46 1.08 10.24
CA ALA A 203 -17.21 1.03 8.98
C ALA A 203 -18.61 0.43 9.17
N LEU A 204 -18.79 -0.53 10.08
CA LEU A 204 -20.12 -1.03 10.47
C LEU A 204 -21.01 0.06 11.06
N LEU A 205 -20.46 0.91 11.95
CA LEU A 205 -21.18 2.05 12.51
C LEU A 205 -21.60 3.07 11.44
N LEU A 206 -20.86 3.15 10.34
CA LEU A 206 -21.15 4.01 9.18
C LEU A 206 -22.04 3.33 8.13
N GLY A 207 -22.52 2.11 8.38
CA GLY A 207 -23.44 1.40 7.49
C GLY A 207 -22.80 0.84 6.22
N VAL A 208 -21.49 0.60 6.20
CA VAL A 208 -20.80 -0.01 5.06
C VAL A 208 -21.24 -1.47 4.86
N ASP A 209 -21.46 -1.85 3.60
CA ASP A 209 -21.89 -3.20 3.22
C ASP A 209 -20.91 -4.29 3.67
N TYR A 210 -21.46 -5.43 4.10
CA TYR A 210 -20.67 -6.57 4.60
C TYR A 210 -19.75 -7.18 3.55
N ALA A 211 -20.08 -7.11 2.26
CA ALA A 211 -19.24 -7.60 1.18
C ALA A 211 -17.98 -6.76 1.04
N ALA A 212 -18.08 -5.43 1.15
CA ALA A 212 -16.92 -4.53 1.12
C ALA A 212 -15.98 -4.77 2.33
N LEU A 213 -16.57 -5.00 3.51
CA LEU A 213 -15.84 -5.40 4.72
C LEU A 213 -15.14 -6.74 4.54
N ASN A 214 -15.86 -7.77 4.07
CA ASN A 214 -15.33 -9.11 3.88
C ASN A 214 -14.30 -9.17 2.74
N ALA A 215 -14.36 -8.26 1.76
CA ALA A 215 -13.35 -8.10 0.73
C ALA A 215 -12.09 -7.37 1.23
N GLY A 216 -12.08 -6.90 2.47
CA GLY A 216 -10.94 -6.21 3.09
C GLY A 216 -10.76 -4.75 2.64
N LEU A 217 -11.77 -4.14 2.02
CA LEU A 217 -11.64 -2.82 1.38
C LEU A 217 -11.59 -1.66 2.39
N MET A 218 -11.99 -1.88 3.63
CA MET A 218 -12.03 -0.83 4.65
C MET A 218 -10.72 -0.72 5.46
N GLY A 219 -9.93 -1.80 5.57
CA GLY A 219 -8.82 -1.83 6.52
C GLY A 219 -7.42 -1.66 5.95
N TYR A 220 -7.17 -1.89 4.66
CA TYR A 220 -5.80 -1.88 4.12
C TYR A 220 -5.13 -0.51 4.21
N ASN A 221 -5.87 0.58 3.98
CA ASN A 221 -5.37 1.93 4.21
C ASN A 221 -5.07 2.17 5.71
N GLY A 222 -5.95 1.68 6.59
CA GLY A 222 -5.76 1.72 8.04
C GLY A 222 -4.49 0.99 8.50
N VAL A 223 -4.21 -0.20 7.95
CA VAL A 223 -2.97 -0.95 8.22
C VAL A 223 -1.73 -0.11 7.93
N LEU A 224 -1.66 0.54 6.76
CA LEU A 224 -0.53 1.39 6.40
C LEU A 224 -0.43 2.64 7.28
N CYS A 225 -1.56 3.30 7.59
CA CYS A 225 -1.61 4.44 8.51
C CYS A 225 -1.06 4.09 9.89
N ALA A 226 -1.50 2.96 10.42
CA ALA A 226 -1.12 2.50 11.75
C ALA A 226 0.38 2.20 11.82
N ILE A 227 0.95 1.52 10.82
CA ILE A 227 2.39 1.24 10.77
C ILE A 227 3.20 2.52 10.59
N ALA A 228 2.74 3.46 9.76
CA ALA A 228 3.48 4.68 9.43
C ALA A 228 3.61 5.66 10.60
N LEU A 229 2.58 5.76 11.44
CA LEU A 229 2.52 6.75 12.54
C LEU A 229 2.64 6.13 13.93
N GLY A 230 2.45 4.82 14.04
CA GLY A 230 2.52 4.10 15.29
C GLY A 230 3.94 3.98 15.83
N ASP A 231 4.12 4.26 17.11
CA ASP A 231 5.38 4.05 17.83
C ASP A 231 5.13 3.43 19.22
N LYS A 232 6.17 3.36 20.06
CA LYS A 232 6.07 2.78 21.41
C LYS A 232 5.38 3.70 22.43
N THR A 233 4.98 4.90 22.05
CA THR A 233 4.41 5.90 22.93
C THR A 233 2.88 5.92 22.83
N TRP A 234 2.23 6.34 23.92
CA TRP A 234 0.77 6.55 23.90
C TRP A 234 0.35 7.56 22.84
N LYS A 235 1.13 8.64 22.67
CA LYS A 235 0.87 9.68 21.66
C LYS A 235 0.92 9.09 20.24
N GLY A 236 1.92 8.28 19.92
CA GLY A 236 1.98 7.58 18.62
C GLY A 236 0.77 6.68 18.38
N GLY A 237 0.30 5.97 19.41
CA GLY A 237 -0.94 5.20 19.36
C GLY A 237 -2.17 6.05 19.01
N VAL A 238 -2.31 7.22 19.64
CA VAL A 238 -3.41 8.17 19.34
C VAL A 238 -3.32 8.68 17.91
N TRP A 239 -2.13 9.07 17.44
CA TRP A 239 -1.93 9.51 16.05
C TRP A 239 -2.24 8.42 15.03
N ALA A 240 -1.83 7.18 15.31
CA ALA A 240 -2.15 6.02 14.47
C ALA A 240 -3.67 5.78 14.39
N VAL A 241 -4.38 5.78 15.51
CA VAL A 241 -5.85 5.63 15.55
C VAL A 241 -6.54 6.74 14.74
N MET A 242 -6.14 8.00 14.92
CA MET A 242 -6.72 9.11 14.17
C MET A 242 -6.51 8.96 12.66
N ALA A 243 -5.31 8.56 12.23
CA ALA A 243 -5.04 8.32 10.81
C ALA A 243 -5.81 7.13 10.26
N VAL A 244 -5.96 6.05 11.02
CA VAL A 244 -6.78 4.89 10.63
C VAL A 244 -8.23 5.31 10.38
N LEU A 245 -8.87 5.98 11.34
CA LEU A 245 -10.26 6.42 11.22
C LEU A 245 -10.43 7.40 10.05
N LEU A 246 -9.52 8.36 9.89
CA LEU A 246 -9.54 9.30 8.76
C LEU A 246 -9.41 8.56 7.41
N SER A 247 -8.54 7.55 7.32
CA SER A 247 -8.37 6.77 6.10
C SER A 247 -9.63 5.97 5.72
N VAL A 248 -10.41 5.51 6.70
CA VAL A 248 -11.70 4.83 6.44
C VAL A 248 -12.71 5.81 5.86
N LEU A 249 -12.82 7.03 6.42
CA LEU A 249 -13.72 8.06 5.89
C LEU A 249 -13.35 8.45 4.45
N LEU A 250 -12.06 8.64 4.18
CA LEU A 250 -11.55 8.93 2.83
C LEU A 250 -11.79 7.77 1.86
N GLN A 251 -11.67 6.52 2.34
CA GLN A 251 -11.95 5.33 1.54
C GLN A 251 -13.44 5.25 1.16
N ILE A 252 -14.35 5.48 2.11
CA ILE A 252 -15.80 5.49 1.88
C ILE A 252 -16.15 6.56 0.85
N GLY A 253 -15.72 7.82 1.07
CA GLY A 253 -16.01 8.91 0.13
C GLY A 253 -15.43 8.66 -1.27
N GLY A 254 -14.23 8.08 -1.37
CA GLY A 254 -13.65 7.72 -2.66
C GLY A 254 -14.43 6.63 -3.39
N MET A 255 -14.94 5.63 -2.67
CA MET A 255 -15.80 4.59 -3.24
C MET A 255 -17.17 5.13 -3.67
N GLU A 256 -17.78 6.03 -2.90
CA GLU A 256 -19.05 6.69 -3.26
C GLU A 256 -18.92 7.53 -4.54
N TRP A 257 -17.74 8.12 -4.79
CA TRP A 257 -17.44 8.85 -6.02
C TRP A 257 -16.99 7.94 -7.19
N GLY A 258 -17.01 6.61 -7.00
CA GLY A 258 -16.62 5.65 -8.04
C GLY A 258 -15.13 5.65 -8.36
N ILE A 259 -14.29 6.17 -7.46
CA ILE A 259 -12.84 6.26 -7.66
C ILE A 259 -12.18 4.95 -7.20
N THR A 260 -11.31 4.40 -8.05
CA THR A 260 -10.35 3.38 -7.61
C THR A 260 -9.33 4.05 -6.68
N THR A 261 -9.61 4.03 -5.38
CA THR A 261 -8.87 4.80 -4.37
C THR A 261 -7.42 4.37 -4.22
N LEU A 262 -7.11 3.10 -4.51
CA LEU A 262 -5.80 2.50 -4.23
C LEU A 262 -5.41 2.82 -2.77
N THR A 263 -4.14 3.15 -2.50
CA THR A 263 -3.69 3.54 -1.17
C THR A 263 -3.75 5.05 -0.91
N ALA A 264 -4.50 5.82 -1.71
CA ALA A 264 -4.58 7.28 -1.56
C ALA A 264 -5.15 7.73 -0.20
N PRO A 265 -6.20 7.07 0.36
CA PRO A 265 -6.69 7.40 1.69
C PRO A 265 -5.61 7.28 2.77
N PHE A 266 -4.74 6.28 2.68
CA PHE A 266 -3.58 6.14 3.58
C PHE A 266 -2.63 7.34 3.47
N VAL A 267 -2.19 7.68 2.26
CA VAL A 267 -1.20 8.74 2.03
C VAL A 267 -1.73 10.09 2.55
N VAL A 268 -2.97 10.42 2.19
CA VAL A 268 -3.60 11.69 2.59
C VAL A 268 -3.81 11.74 4.10
N ALA A 269 -4.29 10.66 4.72
CA ALA A 269 -4.49 10.61 6.16
C ALA A 269 -3.17 10.79 6.92
N VAL A 270 -2.08 10.15 6.48
CA VAL A 270 -0.77 10.29 7.11
C VAL A 270 -0.20 11.69 6.92
N TRP A 271 -0.34 12.31 5.75
CA TRP A 271 0.10 13.70 5.55
C TRP A 271 -0.64 14.69 6.44
N ILE A 272 -1.96 14.57 6.56
CA ILE A 272 -2.78 15.42 7.43
C ILE A 272 -2.31 15.27 8.88
N VAL A 273 -2.23 14.02 9.37
CA VAL A 273 -1.88 13.74 10.76
C VAL A 273 -0.43 14.14 11.07
N ALA A 274 0.52 13.89 10.17
CA ALA A 274 1.89 14.34 10.34
C ALA A 274 1.99 15.87 10.37
N GLY A 275 1.18 16.59 9.59
CA GLY A 275 1.06 18.04 9.66
C GLY A 275 0.58 18.51 11.04
N LEU A 276 -0.44 17.87 11.59
CA LEU A 276 -0.93 18.15 12.95
C LEU A 276 0.14 17.89 14.03
N GLN A 277 0.92 16.80 13.90
CA GLN A 277 2.04 16.52 14.80
C GLN A 277 3.10 17.63 14.80
N GLN A 278 3.39 18.21 13.63
CA GLN A 278 4.35 19.30 13.52
C GLN A 278 3.83 20.57 14.20
N LEU A 279 2.54 20.88 14.06
CA LEU A 279 1.91 22.01 14.74
C LEU A 279 1.92 21.83 16.27
N ASP A 280 1.58 20.64 16.76
CA ASP A 280 1.61 20.32 18.20
C ASP A 280 3.02 20.48 18.80
N ARG A 281 4.06 20.09 18.06
CA ARG A 281 5.46 20.26 18.48
C ARG A 281 5.87 21.73 18.53
N LYS A 282 5.49 22.53 17.52
CA LYS A 282 5.80 23.97 17.49
C LYS A 282 5.14 24.70 18.67
N ALA A 283 3.85 24.48 18.90
CA ALA A 283 3.11 25.11 19.99
C ALA A 283 3.75 24.83 21.38
N LYS A 284 4.19 23.59 21.62
CA LYS A 284 4.89 23.22 22.87
C LYS A 284 6.24 23.91 23.04
N THR A 285 6.95 24.14 21.95
CA THR A 285 8.28 24.79 21.98
C THR A 285 8.14 26.27 22.31
N GLU A 286 7.11 26.94 21.79
CA GLU A 286 6.81 28.34 22.08
C GLU A 286 6.37 28.54 23.54
N THR A 287 5.55 27.65 24.10
CA THR A 287 5.14 27.71 25.52
C THR A 287 6.25 27.40 26.53
N THR A 288 7.35 26.77 26.10
CA THR A 288 8.49 26.47 27.00
C THR A 288 9.52 27.62 27.03
N ASN A 289 9.48 28.51 26.02
CA ASN A 289 10.44 29.60 25.83
C ASN A 289 9.90 30.99 26.19
N GLY A 290 8.65 31.09 26.65
CA GLY A 290 8.01 32.32 27.13
C GLY A 290 7.64 32.21 28.59
#